data_AF-A0A965GAL6-F1
#
_entry.id   AF-A0A965GAL6-F1
#
_cell.length_a   1.000
_cell.length_b   1.000
_cell.length_c   1.000
_cell.angle_alpha   90.00
_cell.angle_beta   90.00
_cell.angle_gamma   90.00
#
_symmetry.space_group_name_H-M   'P 1'
#
loop_
_entity.id
_entity.type
_entity.pdbx_description
1 polymer ?
#
loop_
_entity_poly.entity_id
_entity_poly.type
_entity_poly.pdbx_seq_one_letter_code
_entity_poly.pdbx_strand_id
1 'polypeptide(L)'
;REKAERGKLPTDVWWHTIVSPTGREKTGYPTQKPLGILRRVIQASSKEGDTVLDFFAGSGTTGAAAAELNRNFILVDRNPEAIAVMKERFASYDVAFETHA
;
A
#
# COMPACT_ATOMS: atom_id res chain seq x y z
N ARG A 1 -2.12 -21.33 -26.88
CA ARG A 1 -1.18 -20.22 -27.20
C ARG A 1 -1.46 -19.05 -26.28
N GLU A 2 -2.69 -18.52 -26.28
CA GLU A 2 -3.17 -17.48 -25.34
C GLU A 2 -2.85 -17.72 -23.83
N LYS A 3 -3.13 -18.92 -23.28
CA LYS A 3 -2.84 -19.22 -21.86
C LYS A 3 -1.34 -19.16 -21.51
N ALA A 4 -0.46 -19.47 -22.47
CA ALA A 4 0.98 -19.39 -22.25
C ALA A 4 1.46 -17.93 -22.32
N GLU A 5 0.85 -17.11 -23.17
CA GLU A 5 1.14 -15.68 -23.30
C GLU A 5 0.72 -14.87 -22.05
N ARG A 6 -0.38 -15.26 -21.39
CA ARG A 6 -0.86 -14.63 -20.14
C ARG A 6 -0.04 -15.00 -18.90
N GLY A 7 0.91 -15.92 -19.02
CA GLY A 7 1.73 -16.39 -17.92
C GLY A 7 1.01 -17.38 -16.98
N LYS A 8 1.71 -17.77 -15.91
CA LYS A 8 1.16 -18.68 -14.90
C LYS A 8 0.25 -17.93 -13.93
N LEU A 9 -0.90 -18.52 -13.61
CA LEU A 9 -1.74 -18.03 -12.52
C LEU A 9 -0.95 -18.10 -11.20
N PRO A 10 -0.94 -17.01 -10.41
CA PRO A 10 -0.36 -17.04 -9.07
C PRO A 10 -1.06 -18.09 -8.19
N THR A 11 -0.28 -18.80 -7.36
CA THR A 11 -0.79 -19.70 -6.31
C THR A 11 -1.22 -18.90 -5.08
N ASP A 12 -1.73 -19.55 -4.05
CA ASP A 12 -2.11 -18.96 -2.75
C ASP A 12 -0.92 -18.78 -1.79
N VAL A 13 0.21 -19.45 -2.04
CA VAL A 13 1.48 -19.24 -1.32
C VAL A 13 2.38 -18.28 -2.12
N TRP A 14 2.75 -17.15 -1.51
CA TRP A 14 3.62 -16.15 -2.12
C TRP A 14 4.93 -16.02 -1.36
N TRP A 15 6.05 -16.25 -2.06
CA TRP A 15 7.35 -15.87 -1.53
C TRP A 15 7.57 -14.36 -1.72
N HIS A 16 7.90 -13.67 -0.63
CA HIS A 16 8.27 -12.26 -0.65
C HIS A 16 9.11 -11.94 0.59
N THR A 17 10.08 -11.05 0.45
CA THR A 17 10.91 -10.60 1.58
C THR A 17 10.16 -9.58 2.43
N ILE A 18 10.56 -9.46 3.70
CA ILE A 18 10.17 -8.32 4.53
C ILE A 18 10.76 -7.01 3.97
N VAL A 19 10.29 -5.89 4.52
CA VAL A 19 10.90 -4.58 4.27
C VAL A 19 12.32 -4.60 4.82
N SER A 20 13.31 -4.31 3.96
CA SER A 20 14.70 -4.25 4.38
C SER A 20 14.93 -3.12 5.38
N PRO A 21 15.71 -3.33 6.47
CA PRO A 21 16.06 -2.26 7.41
C PRO A 21 16.77 -1.06 6.78
N THR A 22 17.39 -1.25 5.61
CA THR A 22 18.08 -0.24 4.80
C THR A 22 17.38 0.04 3.47
N GLY A 23 16.18 -0.51 3.27
CA GLY A 23 15.42 -0.39 2.02
C GLY A 23 14.85 1.01 1.83
N ARG A 24 14.80 1.47 0.57
CA ARG A 24 14.26 2.79 0.20
C ARG A 24 12.78 2.97 0.54
N GLU A 25 12.01 1.89 0.57
CA GLU A 25 10.58 1.97 0.94
C GLU A 25 10.36 2.19 2.45
N LYS A 26 11.39 2.02 3.29
CA LYS A 26 11.26 2.10 4.74
C LYS A 26 10.87 3.50 5.19
N THR A 27 9.87 3.57 6.04
CA THR A 27 9.39 4.83 6.65
C THR A 27 9.70 4.98 8.12
N GLY A 28 10.23 3.93 8.77
CA GLY A 28 10.49 3.91 10.21
C GLY A 28 9.35 3.31 11.03
N TYR A 29 8.15 3.14 10.46
CA TYR A 29 7.04 2.48 11.17
C TYR A 29 7.36 1.00 11.46
N PRO A 30 7.21 0.51 12.71
CA PRO A 30 7.74 -0.81 13.11
C PRO A 30 7.19 -2.00 12.33
N THR A 31 5.92 -1.94 11.92
CA THR A 31 5.21 -3.08 11.30
C THR A 31 4.86 -2.81 9.84
N GLN A 32 5.65 -1.98 9.15
CA GLN A 32 5.46 -1.67 7.74
C GLN A 32 5.43 -2.95 6.88
N LYS A 33 4.35 -3.09 6.08
CA LYS A 33 4.23 -4.17 5.09
C LYS A 33 5.02 -3.83 3.81
N PRO A 34 5.56 -4.81 3.07
CA PRO A 34 6.27 -4.57 1.81
C PRO A 34 5.32 -4.13 0.70
N LEU A 35 5.71 -3.13 -0.10
CA LEU A 35 4.91 -2.61 -1.22
C LEU A 35 4.54 -3.70 -2.24
N GLY A 36 5.44 -4.63 -2.53
CA GLY A 36 5.22 -5.67 -3.54
C GLY A 36 4.05 -6.61 -3.22
N ILE A 37 3.79 -6.88 -1.93
CA ILE A 37 2.63 -7.66 -1.51
C ILE A 37 1.34 -6.87 -1.74
N LEU A 38 1.30 -5.60 -1.32
CA LEU A 38 0.09 -4.77 -1.43
C LEU A 38 -0.24 -4.47 -2.89
N ARG A 39 0.76 -4.23 -3.75
CA ARG A 39 0.54 -4.09 -5.19
C ARG A 39 -0.17 -5.30 -5.79
N ARG A 40 0.27 -6.52 -5.43
CA ARG A 40 -0.37 -7.75 -5.92
C ARG A 40 -1.82 -7.86 -5.46
N VAL A 41 -2.10 -7.56 -4.19
CA VAL A 41 -3.46 -7.61 -3.62
C VAL A 41 -4.37 -6.59 -4.31
N ILE A 42 -3.93 -5.34 -4.45
CA ILE A 42 -4.73 -4.27 -5.07
C ILE A 42 -4.99 -4.56 -6.54
N GLN A 43 -3.97 -4.99 -7.29
CA GLN A 43 -4.13 -5.30 -8.71
C GLN A 43 -5.09 -6.47 -8.96
N ALA A 44 -5.13 -7.46 -8.07
CA ALA A 44 -6.05 -8.59 -8.18
C ALA A 44 -7.50 -8.24 -7.78
N SER A 45 -7.69 -7.23 -6.93
CA SER A 45 -8.97 -6.96 -6.27
C SER A 45 -9.63 -5.63 -6.68
N SER A 46 -9.01 -4.85 -7.56
CA SER A 46 -9.53 -3.54 -7.98
C SER A 46 -9.12 -3.18 -9.41
N LYS A 47 -9.80 -2.21 -10.01
CA LYS A 47 -9.47 -1.58 -11.29
C LYS A 47 -8.88 -0.19 -11.08
N GLU A 48 -8.26 0.36 -12.11
CA GLU A 48 -7.82 1.77 -12.09
C GLU A 48 -9.01 2.68 -11.81
N GLY A 49 -8.79 3.73 -11.01
CA GLY A 49 -9.84 4.65 -10.55
C GLY A 49 -10.69 4.16 -9.36
N ASP A 50 -10.66 2.86 -9.03
CA ASP A 50 -11.35 2.36 -7.83
C ASP A 50 -10.73 2.95 -6.54
N THR A 51 -11.51 2.94 -5.46
CA THR A 51 -11.07 3.38 -4.12
C THR A 51 -10.65 2.20 -3.26
N VAL A 52 -9.44 2.26 -2.70
CA VAL A 52 -8.92 1.29 -1.72
C VAL A 52 -9.03 1.86 -0.31
N LEU A 53 -9.64 1.13 0.61
CA LEU A 53 -9.82 1.53 2.01
C LEU A 53 -9.02 0.65 2.96
N ASP A 54 -8.29 1.27 3.88
CA ASP A 54 -7.54 0.58 4.94
C ASP A 54 -7.77 1.27 6.29
N PHE A 55 -8.38 0.55 7.24
CA PHE A 55 -8.68 1.06 8.59
C PHE A 55 -7.52 0.91 9.59
N PHE A 56 -6.44 0.26 9.20
CA PHE A 56 -5.25 0.03 10.02
C PHE A 56 -4.00 0.34 9.21
N ALA A 57 -3.99 1.54 8.63
CA ALA A 57 -3.07 1.92 7.56
C ALA A 57 -1.61 1.94 8.00
N GLY A 58 -1.31 2.20 9.28
CA GLY A 58 0.03 2.22 9.85
C GLY A 58 0.97 3.13 9.05
N SER A 59 1.94 2.52 8.37
CA SER A 59 2.89 3.24 7.51
C SER A 59 2.29 3.83 6.23
N GLY A 60 1.02 3.56 5.91
CA GLY A 60 0.37 3.97 4.66
C GLY A 60 0.80 3.16 3.44
N THR A 61 1.32 1.94 3.61
CA THR A 61 1.77 1.10 2.47
C THR A 61 0.63 0.83 1.49
N THR A 62 -0.59 0.61 1.98
CA THR A 62 -1.77 0.37 1.13
C THR A 62 -2.04 1.55 0.20
N GLY A 63 -2.02 2.79 0.71
CA GLY A 63 -2.24 3.98 -0.12
C GLY A 63 -1.11 4.24 -1.10
N ALA A 64 0.15 4.01 -0.70
CA ALA A 64 1.28 4.14 -1.62
C ALA A 64 1.18 3.14 -2.79
N ALA A 65 0.85 1.87 -2.50
CA ALA A 65 0.63 0.87 -3.54
C ALA A 65 -0.60 1.17 -4.41
N ALA A 66 -1.68 1.72 -3.82
CA ALA A 66 -2.86 2.15 -4.56
C ALA A 66 -2.53 3.29 -5.53
N ALA A 67 -1.78 4.30 -5.07
CA ALA A 67 -1.37 5.44 -5.87
C ALA A 67 -0.47 5.03 -7.05
N GLU A 68 0.53 4.16 -6.81
CA GLU A 68 1.38 3.59 -7.88
C GLU A 68 0.58 2.85 -8.96
N LEU A 69 -0.59 2.34 -8.58
CA LEU A 69 -1.50 1.61 -9.46
C LEU A 69 -2.65 2.51 -9.98
N ASN A 70 -2.62 3.83 -9.84
CA ASN A 70 -3.71 4.72 -10.30
C ASN A 70 -5.06 4.39 -9.65
N ARG A 71 -5.09 4.09 -8.35
CA ARG A 71 -6.30 3.95 -7.53
C ARG A 71 -6.40 5.13 -6.56
N ASN A 72 -7.62 5.50 -6.22
CA ASN A 72 -7.89 6.38 -5.08
C ASN A 72 -7.69 5.58 -3.78
N PHE A 73 -7.46 6.28 -2.67
CA PHE A 73 -7.35 5.60 -1.38
C PHE A 73 -7.90 6.42 -0.21
N ILE A 74 -8.37 5.72 0.80
CA ILE A 74 -8.73 6.26 2.11
C ILE A 74 -7.98 5.44 3.15
N LEU A 75 -7.19 6.12 3.98
CA LEU A 75 -6.38 5.51 5.02
C LEU A 75 -6.82 6.05 6.37
N VAL A 76 -7.07 5.14 7.30
CA VAL A 76 -7.42 5.47 8.68
C VAL A 76 -6.46 4.75 9.61
N ASP A 77 -6.02 5.45 10.65
CA ASP A 77 -5.33 4.85 11.77
C ASP A 77 -5.62 5.67 13.04
N ARG A 78 -5.66 5.01 14.19
CA ARG A 78 -5.85 5.67 15.49
C ARG A 78 -4.51 6.19 16.05
N ASN A 79 -3.39 5.58 15.67
CA ASN A 79 -2.09 5.89 16.24
C ASN A 79 -1.56 7.23 15.68
N PRO A 80 -1.31 8.25 16.53
CA PRO A 80 -0.74 9.52 16.08
C PRO A 80 0.62 9.35 15.36
N GLU A 81 1.41 8.35 15.73
CA GLU A 81 2.68 8.03 15.05
C GLU A 81 2.45 7.55 13.62
N ALA A 82 1.43 6.70 13.39
CA ALA A 82 1.03 6.28 12.05
C ALA A 82 0.60 7.48 11.20
N ILE A 83 -0.19 8.39 11.77
CA ILE A 83 -0.60 9.63 11.09
C ILE A 83 0.62 10.49 10.72
N ALA A 84 1.60 10.64 11.62
CA ALA A 84 2.82 11.38 11.34
C ALA A 84 3.64 10.74 10.20
N VAL A 85 3.79 9.41 10.23
CA VAL A 85 4.47 8.66 9.16
C VAL A 85 3.75 8.82 7.82
N MET A 86 2.41 8.75 7.81
CA MET A 86 1.63 8.93 6.59
C MET A 86 1.74 10.36 6.05
N LYS A 87 1.73 11.38 6.92
CA LYS A 87 1.94 12.78 6.49
C LYS A 87 3.26 12.97 5.76
N GLU A 88 4.34 12.39 6.29
CA GLU A 88 5.65 12.44 5.64
C GLU A 88 5.65 11.69 4.30
N ARG A 89 5.14 10.44 4.29
CA ARG A 89 5.07 9.61 3.09
C ARG A 89 4.30 10.27 1.95
N PHE A 90 3.21 10.95 2.27
CA PHE A 90 2.31 11.55 1.28
C PHE A 90 2.53 13.06 1.10
N ALA A 91 3.64 13.63 1.60
CA ALA A 91 3.92 15.07 1.50
C ALA A 91 3.98 15.59 0.04
N SER A 92 4.30 14.74 -0.93
CA SER A 92 4.31 15.09 -2.36
C SER A 92 3.02 14.71 -3.11
N TYR A 93 2.00 14.22 -2.42
CA TYR A 93 0.74 13.79 -3.01
C TYR A 93 -0.34 14.84 -2.76
N ASP A 94 -1.28 14.97 -3.69
CA ASP A 94 -2.49 15.78 -3.49
C ASP A 94 -3.51 14.97 -2.68
N VAL A 95 -3.35 15.00 -1.35
CA VAL A 95 -4.20 14.28 -0.41
C VAL A 95 -4.65 15.18 0.74
N ALA A 96 -5.88 14.97 1.20
CA ALA A 96 -6.40 15.62 2.39
C ALA A 96 -6.07 14.80 3.64
N PHE A 97 -5.80 15.49 4.75
CA PHE A 97 -5.66 14.88 6.07
C PHE A 97 -6.71 15.45 7.01
N GLU A 98 -7.52 14.56 7.59
CA GLU A 98 -8.50 14.90 8.62
C GLU A 98 -8.12 14.22 9.93
N THR A 99 -8.28 14.94 11.05
CA THR A 99 -8.08 14.40 12.40
C THR A 99 -9.32 14.67 13.21
N HIS A 100 -9.87 13.63 13.83
CA HIS A 100 -11.02 13.74 14.72
C HIS A 100 -10.55 13.46 16.16
N ALA A 101 -10.95 14.34 17.07
CA ALA A 101 -10.66 14.24 18.50
C ALA A 101 -11.75 13.46 19.23
#